data_AF-G9BNK6-F1
#
_entry.id   AF-G9BNK6-F1
#
_cell.length_a   1.000
_cell.length_b   1.000
_cell.length_c   1.000
_cell.angle_alpha   90.00
_cell.angle_beta   90.00
_cell.angle_gamma   90.00
#
_symmetry.space_group_name_H-M   'P 1'
#
loop_
_entity.id
_entity.type
_entity.pdbx_description
1 polymer ?
#
loop_
_entity_poly.entity_id
_entity_poly.type
_entity_poly.pdbx_seq_one_letter_code
_entity_poly.pdbx_strand_id
1 'polypeptide(L)' 'MMSEKLKTIKELADEIGVSKQAVWQKIKKESSIDLRQFTSKKGNTVYVDVDGQKVIKSAFF' A
#
# COMPACT_ATOMS: atom_id res chain seq x y z
N MET A 1 8.89 16.74 13.63
CA MET A 1 8.09 15.50 13.48
C MET A 1 7.74 15.38 12.01
N MET A 2 8.35 14.44 11.27
CA MET A 2 7.83 14.12 9.93
C MET A 2 6.49 13.44 10.16
N SER A 3 5.39 14.12 9.82
CA SER A 3 4.07 13.52 9.79
C SER A 3 4.17 12.23 8.97
N GLU A 4 3.96 11.07 9.58
CA GLU A 4 3.96 9.80 8.88
C GLU A 4 2.83 9.86 7.85
N LYS A 5 3.17 10.22 6.61
CA LYS A 5 2.18 10.49 5.57
C LYS A 5 1.63 9.15 5.12
N LEU A 6 0.54 8.74 5.77
CA LEU A 6 -0.26 7.61 5.34
C LEU A 6 -0.80 7.85 3.93
N LYS A 7 -0.80 6.82 3.11
CA LYS A 7 -1.42 6.86 1.78
C LYS A 7 -2.43 5.75 1.64
N THR A 8 -3.48 6.02 0.90
CA THR A 8 -4.45 5.01 0.51
C THR A 8 -3.88 4.11 -0.59
N ILE A 9 -4.46 2.92 -0.74
CA ILE A 9 -4.15 2.03 -1.88
C ILE A 9 -4.43 2.71 -3.22
N LYS A 10 -5.40 3.65 -3.28
CA LYS A 10 -5.69 4.42 -4.48
C LYS A 10 -4.54 5.36 -4.83
N GLU A 11 -4.09 6.17 -3.87
CA GLU A 11 -2.97 7.09 -4.09
C GLU A 11 -1.69 6.35 -4.50
N LEU A 12 -1.43 5.17 -3.91
CA LEU A 12 -0.30 4.34 -4.32
C LEU A 12 -0.43 3.81 -5.74
N ALA A 13 -1.63 3.38 -6.13
CA ALA A 13 -1.90 2.92 -7.49
C ALA A 13 -1.70 4.06 -8.51
N ASP A 14 -2.20 5.25 -8.19
CA ASP A 14 -2.06 6.45 -9.03
C ASP A 14 -0.58 6.86 -9.16
N GLU A 15 0.22 6.79 -8.08
CA GLU A 15 1.66 7.10 -8.10
C GLU A 15 2.50 6.07 -8.88
N ILE A 16 2.13 4.79 -8.83
CA ILE A 16 2.83 3.71 -9.53
C ILE A 16 2.39 3.67 -11.02
N GLY A 17 1.25 4.26 -11.36
CA GLY A 17 0.67 4.22 -12.72
C GLY A 17 -0.03 2.90 -13.02
N VAL A 18 -0.59 2.24 -12.01
CA VAL A 18 -1.30 0.95 -12.14
C VAL A 18 -2.72 1.05 -11.60
N SER A 19 -3.56 0.04 -11.85
CA SER A 19 -4.89 -0.01 -11.26
C SER A 19 -4.84 -0.37 -9.77
N LYS A 20 -5.82 0.11 -8.98
CA LYS A 20 -6.01 -0.30 -7.58
C LYS A 20 -6.09 -1.83 -7.43
N GLN A 21 -6.68 -2.51 -8.42
CA GLN A 21 -6.78 -3.97 -8.42
C GLN A 21 -5.41 -4.64 -8.60
N ALA A 22 -4.52 -4.09 -9.44
CA ALA A 22 -3.18 -4.62 -9.64
C ALA A 22 -2.38 -4.61 -8.32
N VAL A 23 -2.50 -3.53 -7.54
CA VAL A 23 -1.89 -3.43 -6.21
C VAL A 23 -2.41 -4.53 -5.29
N TRP A 24 -3.74 -4.72 -5.21
CA TRP A 24 -4.33 -5.80 -4.40
C TRP A 24 -3.93 -7.21 -4.84
N GLN A 25 -3.81 -7.46 -6.14
CA GLN A 25 -3.37 -8.75 -6.66
C GLN A 25 -1.91 -9.02 -6.32
N LYS A 26 -1.05 -8.00 -6.43
CA LYS A 26 0.37 -8.10 -6.05
C LYS A 26 0.53 -8.42 -4.56
N ILE A 27 -0.20 -7.70 -3.70
CA ILE A 27 -0.28 -7.96 -2.25
C ILE A 27 -0.71 -9.40 -1.96
N LYS A 28 -1.75 -9.90 -2.64
CA LYS A 28 -2.23 -11.27 -2.43
C LYS A 28 -1.25 -12.35 -2.87
N LYS A 29 -0.41 -12.05 -3.88
CA LYS A 29 0.52 -13.00 -4.49
C LYS A 29 1.83 -13.12 -3.68
N GLU A 30 2.29 -12.04 -3.07
CA GLU A 30 3.48 -12.05 -2.21
C GLU A 30 3.10 -12.51 -0.78
N SER A 31 3.18 -13.81 -0.52
CA SER A 31 2.88 -14.42 0.79
C SER A 31 3.83 -13.98 1.92
N SER A 32 4.98 -13.39 1.60
CA SER A 32 5.96 -12.85 2.54
C SER A 32 5.62 -11.45 3.05
N ILE A 33 4.67 -10.75 2.43
CA ILE A 33 4.26 -9.40 2.82
C ILE A 33 2.98 -9.50 3.64
N ASP A 34 3.08 -9.54 4.97
CA ASP A 34 1.90 -9.33 5.81
C ASP A 34 1.55 -7.84 5.84
N LEU A 35 0.82 -7.39 4.82
CA LEU A 35 0.43 -6.00 4.67
C LEU A 35 -0.48 -5.49 5.80
N ARG A 36 -1.06 -6.39 6.62
CA ARG A 36 -1.87 -5.99 7.77
C ARG A 36 -1.06 -5.24 8.81
N GLN A 37 0.24 -5.54 8.93
CA GLN A 37 1.12 -4.84 9.85
C GLN A 37 1.38 -3.39 9.43
N PHE A 38 1.27 -3.11 8.12
CA PHE A 38 1.53 -1.78 7.55
C PHE A 38 0.26 -1.01 7.21
N THR A 39 -0.92 -1.58 7.50
CA THR A 39 -2.19 -0.98 7.14
C THR A 39 -3.11 -0.73 8.32
N SER A 40 -3.74 0.43 8.30
CA SER A 40 -4.82 0.79 9.20
C SER A 40 -6.10 1.07 8.40
N LYS A 41 -7.26 0.79 9.00
CA LYS A 41 -8.56 1.13 8.41
C LYS A 41 -9.17 2.29 9.17
N LYS A 42 -9.61 3.30 8.44
CA LYS A 42 -10.47 4.37 8.95
C LYS A 42 -11.75 4.37 8.12
N GLY A 43 -12.83 3.88 8.70
CA GLY A 43 -14.06 3.56 7.96
C GLY A 43 -13.80 2.51 6.89
N ASN A 44 -14.20 2.78 5.65
CA ASN A 44 -14.00 1.87 4.51
C ASN A 44 -12.69 2.11 3.74
N THR A 45 -11.83 3.01 4.24
CA THR A 45 -10.58 3.39 3.59
C THR A 45 -9.41 2.71 4.28
N VAL A 46 -8.59 2.01 3.49
CA VAL A 46 -7.32 1.41 3.93
C VAL A 46 -6.21 2.43 3.70
N TYR A 47 -5.46 2.70 4.76
CA TYR A 47 -4.28 3.54 4.79
C TYR A 47 -3.05 2.68 5.01
N VAL A 48 -1.96 3.00 4.32
CA VAL A 48 -0.68 2.31 4.37
C VAL A 48 0.36 3.25 4.97
N ASP A 49 1.12 2.77 5.94
CA ASP A 49 2.25 3.51 6.51
C ASP A 49 3.42 3.62 5.54
N VAL A 50 4.46 4.35 5.95
CA VAL A 50 5.60 4.65 5.08
C VAL A 50 6.36 3.37 4.68
N ASP A 51 6.46 2.36 5.54
CA ASP A 51 7.21 1.14 5.24
C ASP A 51 6.41 0.21 4.33
N GLY A 52 5.10 0.06 4.55
CA GLY A 52 4.22 -0.62 3.61
C GLY A 52 4.19 0.06 2.24
N GLN A 53 4.25 1.39 2.18
CA GLN A 53 4.35 2.12 0.91
C GLN A 53 5.64 1.75 0.15
N LYS A 54 6.79 1.64 0.83
CA LYS A 54 8.06 1.23 0.20
C LYS A 54 7.96 -0.20 -0.33
N VAL A 55 7.46 -1.12 0.49
CA VAL A 55 7.30 -2.54 0.16
C VAL A 55 6.38 -2.72 -1.06
N ILE A 56 5.25 -2.02 -1.11
CA ILE A 56 4.33 -2.08 -2.26
C ILE A 56 5.03 -1.54 -3.50
N LYS A 57 5.70 -0.38 -3.42
CA LYS A 57 6.35 0.24 -4.58
C LYS A 57 7.49 -0.62 -5.14
N SER A 58 8.34 -1.19 -4.28
CA SER A 58 9.42 -2.11 -4.70
C SER A 58 8.92 -3.41 -5.31
N ALA A 59 7.63 -3.72 -5.19
CA ALA A 59 7.04 -4.87 -5.84
C ALA A 59 6.74 -4.60 -7.34
N PHE A 60 6.76 -3.33 -7.77
CA PHE A 60 6.46 -2.91 -9.15
C PHE A 60 7.67 -2.33 -9.91
N PHE A 61 8.72 -1.92 -9.20
CA PHE A 61 9.99 -1.41 -9.74
C PHE A 61 11.14 -2.17 -9.12
#